data_AF-A0A519V342-F1
#
_entry.id   AF-A0A519V342-F1
#
_cell.length_a   1.000
_cell.length_b   1.000
_cell.length_c   1.000
_cell.angle_alpha   90.00
_cell.angle_beta   90.00
_cell.angle_gamma   90.00
#
_symmetry.space_group_name_H-M   'P 1'
#
loop_
_entity.id
_entity.type
_entity.pdbx_description
1 polymer ?
#
loop_
_entity_poly.entity_id
_entity_poly.type
_entity_poly.pdbx_seq_one_letter_code
_entity_poly.pdbx_strand_id
1 'polypeptide(L)'
;MTPQSVAFYTLGCKLNFSETSALGRQFEERGMRRVEFEQGADLYVVNTCSVTDHADRKCRKVVQQALKYNPQAFVAIVGCYAQLKPQEIAEIPGVGAVLGVAAHDGYE
;
A
#
# COMPACT_ATOMS: atom_id res chain seq x y z
N MET A 1 9.82 -15.65 4.46
CA MET A 1 10.35 -15.37 3.12
C MET A 1 10.55 -13.86 3.02
N THR A 2 11.73 -13.40 2.62
CA THR A 2 12.00 -11.95 2.46
C THR A 2 11.42 -11.49 1.12
N PRO A 3 10.53 -10.48 1.07
CA PRO A 3 9.94 -10.00 -0.18
C PRO A 3 11.04 -9.63 -1.18
N GLN A 4 10.94 -10.10 -2.43
CA GLN A 4 11.90 -9.77 -3.49
C GLN A 4 11.31 -8.82 -4.53
N SER A 5 9.98 -8.72 -4.57
CA SER A 5 9.25 -7.88 -5.53
C SER A 5 8.18 -7.02 -4.87
N VAL A 6 7.94 -5.84 -5.44
CA VAL A 6 6.89 -4.91 -4.99
C VAL A 6 6.04 -4.39 -6.15
N ALA A 7 4.74 -4.33 -5.92
CA ALA A 7 3.80 -3.63 -6.78
C ALA A 7 3.10 -2.51 -6.00
N PHE A 8 2.84 -1.39 -6.68
CA PHE A 8 2.16 -0.24 -6.09
C PHE A 8 0.80 -0.03 -6.73
N TYR A 9 -0.20 0.29 -5.91
CA TYR A 9 -1.49 0.76 -6.39
C TYR A 9 -1.81 2.10 -5.72
N THR A 10 -2.06 3.13 -6.53
CA THR A 10 -2.27 4.49 -6.02
C THR A 10 -3.70 4.96 -6.29
N LEU A 11 -4.37 5.44 -5.24
CA LEU A 11 -5.69 6.03 -5.29
C LEU A 11 -5.66 7.40 -4.61
N GLY A 12 -6.05 8.45 -5.32
CA GLY A 12 -6.22 9.77 -4.71
C GLY A 12 -5.58 10.88 -5.53
N CYS A 13 -4.95 11.82 -4.83
CA CYS A 13 -4.49 13.07 -5.41
C CYS A 13 -3.03 13.00 -5.87
N LYS A 14 -2.53 14.09 -6.46
CA LYS A 14 -1.14 14.22 -6.93
C LYS A 14 -0.11 13.89 -5.84
N LEU A 15 -0.42 14.16 -4.57
CA LEU A 15 0.49 13.84 -3.46
C LEU A 15 0.68 12.33 -3.34
N ASN A 16 -0.39 11.53 -3.40
CA ASN A 16 -0.30 10.07 -3.35
C ASN A 16 0.60 9.52 -4.47
N PHE A 17 0.52 10.07 -5.68
CA PHE A 17 1.39 9.66 -6.79
C PHE A 17 2.86 10.03 -6.55
N SER A 18 3.12 11.21 -5.99
CA SER A 18 4.47 11.66 -5.65
C SER A 18 5.09 10.78 -4.56
N GLU A 19 4.33 10.47 -3.51
CA GLU A 19 4.71 9.55 -2.44
C GLU A 19 5.00 8.15 -2.96
N THR A 20 4.12 7.60 -3.81
CA THR A 20 4.33 6.28 -4.43
C THR A 20 5.61 6.26 -5.27
N SER A 21 5.91 7.34 -5.98
CA SER A 21 7.16 7.46 -6.75
C SER A 21 8.40 7.47 -5.83
N ALA A 22 8.33 8.21 -4.71
CA ALA A 22 9.39 8.22 -3.71
C ALA A 22 9.58 6.84 -3.04
N LEU A 23 8.49 6.17 -2.65
CA LEU A 23 8.52 4.81 -2.11
C LEU A 23 9.13 3.83 -3.11
N GLY A 24 8.70 3.88 -4.37
CA GLY A 24 9.23 3.02 -5.43
C GLY A 24 10.76 3.07 -5.52
N ARG A 25 11.34 4.28 -5.52
CA ARG A 25 12.79 4.47 -5.53
C ARG A 25 13.46 3.89 -4.28
N GLN A 26 12.91 4.13 -3.08
CA GLN A 26 13.47 3.60 -1.84
C GLN A 26 13.46 2.06 -1.79
N PHE A 27 12.43 1.43 -2.37
CA PHE A 27 12.37 -0.03 -2.46
C PHE A 27 13.38 -0.58 -3.47
N GLU A 28 13.52 0.06 -4.63
CA GLU A 28 14.54 -0.28 -5.64
C GLU A 28 15.96 -0.13 -5.09
N GLU A 29 16.26 0.96 -4.38
CA GLU A 29 17.54 1.20 -3.69
C GLU A 29 17.87 0.12 -2.64
N ARG A 30 16.85 -0.50 -2.04
CA ARG A 30 16.99 -1.63 -1.11
C ARG A 30 17.06 -2.99 -1.81
N GLY A 31 17.14 -3.01 -3.14
CA GLY A 31 17.29 -4.22 -3.95
C GLY A 31 15.99 -4.97 -4.26
N MET A 32 14.83 -4.39 -3.97
CA MET A 32 13.56 -4.98 -4.37
C MET A 32 13.20 -4.62 -5.79
N ARG A 33 12.70 -5.62 -6.54
CA ARG A 33 12.27 -5.43 -7.92
C ARG A 33 10.85 -4.88 -7.98
N ARG A 34 10.68 -3.68 -8.52
CA ARG A 34 9.35 -3.18 -8.86
C ARG A 34 8.76 -3.98 -10.03
N VAL A 35 7.51 -4.40 -9.91
CA VAL A 35 6.76 -5.13 -10.95
C VAL A 35 5.41 -4.48 -11.20
N GLU A 36 4.83 -4.77 -12.36
CA GLU A 36 3.44 -4.42 -12.65
C GLU A 36 2.49 -5.16 -11.70
N PHE A 37 1.36 -4.54 -11.37
CA PHE A 37 0.44 -5.03 -10.34
C PHE A 37 -0.07 -6.45 -10.63
N GLU A 38 -0.35 -6.73 -11.90
CA GLU A 38 -0.93 -7.98 -12.37
C GLU A 38 0.09 -9.13 -12.49
N GLN A 39 1.40 -8.85 -12.35
CA GLN A 39 2.43 -9.89 -12.46
C GLN A 39 2.56 -10.77 -11.22
N GLY A 40 1.94 -10.40 -10.08
CA GLY A 40 2.09 -11.12 -8.82
C GLY A 40 3.37 -10.68 -8.08
N ALA A 41 3.24 -9.73 -7.15
CA ALA A 41 4.34 -9.28 -6.30
C ALA A 41 4.34 -10.01 -4.94
N ASP A 42 5.48 -10.06 -4.27
CA ASP A 42 5.58 -10.54 -2.89
C ASP A 42 5.00 -9.51 -1.90
N LEU A 43 5.20 -8.22 -2.20
CA LEU A 43 4.67 -7.08 -1.46
C LEU A 43 3.78 -6.23 -2.36
N TYR A 44 2.57 -5.93 -1.90
CA TYR A 44 1.72 -4.91 -2.50
C TYR A 44 1.62 -3.71 -1.57
N VAL A 45 1.88 -2.51 -2.10
CA VAL A 45 1.69 -1.25 -1.36
C VAL A 45 0.52 -0.49 -2.00
N VAL A 46 -0.57 -0.35 -1.26
CA VAL A 46 -1.74 0.42 -1.69
C VAL A 46 -1.71 1.79 -1.01
N ASN A 47 -1.34 2.83 -1.76
CA ASN A 47 -1.37 4.22 -1.29
C ASN A 47 -2.72 4.84 -1.63
N THR A 48 -3.53 5.16 -0.61
CA THR A 48 -4.91 5.60 -0.84
C THR A 48 -5.34 6.76 0.04
N CYS A 49 -6.10 7.69 -0.53
CA CYS A 49 -6.88 8.66 0.22
C CYS A 49 -8.14 8.02 0.84
N SER A 50 -8.79 8.72 1.79
CA SER A 50 -10.10 8.32 2.37
C SER A 50 -11.11 9.47 2.32
N VAL A 51 -11.06 10.27 1.26
CA VAL A 51 -11.98 11.42 1.12
C VAL A 51 -13.41 11.00 0.79
N THR A 52 -13.63 9.75 0.35
CA THR A 52 -14.96 9.22 0.03
C THR A 52 -15.07 7.73 0.33
N ASP A 53 -16.27 7.25 0.65
CA ASP A 53 -16.56 5.82 0.82
C ASP A 53 -16.26 5.01 -0.46
N HIS A 54 -16.25 5.66 -1.63
CA HIS A 54 -15.87 5.00 -2.88
C HIS A 54 -14.39 4.60 -2.88
N ALA A 55 -13.51 5.46 -2.37
CA ALA A 55 -12.09 5.16 -2.21
C ALA A 55 -11.89 3.97 -1.26
N ASP A 56 -12.60 3.98 -0.13
CA ASP A 56 -12.55 2.92 0.88
C ASP A 56 -13.01 1.56 0.30
N ARG A 57 -14.13 1.53 -0.45
CA ARG A 57 -14.59 0.32 -1.15
C ARG A 57 -13.62 -0.15 -2.23
N LYS A 58 -12.99 0.79 -2.95
CA LYS A 58 -12.00 0.45 -3.99
C LYS A 58 -10.75 -0.16 -3.36
N CYS A 59 -10.28 0.37 -2.22
CA CYS A 59 -9.17 -0.20 -1.46
C CYS A 59 -9.41 -1.68 -1.14
N ARG A 60 -10.59 -2.03 -0.58
CA ARG A 60 -10.96 -3.43 -0.28
C ARG A 60 -10.88 -4.34 -1.52
N LYS A 61 -11.36 -3.86 -2.68
CA LYS A 61 -11.27 -4.61 -3.95
C LYS A 61 -9.83 -4.80 -4.42
N VAL A 62 -8.97 -3.80 -4.23
CA VAL A 62 -7.56 -3.87 -4.62
C VAL A 62 -6.81 -4.90 -3.77
N VAL A 63 -7.09 -4.99 -2.47
CA VAL A 63 -6.53 -6.02 -1.59
C VAL A 63 -6.89 -7.42 -2.10
N GLN A 64 -8.17 -7.66 -2.41
CA GLN A 64 -8.62 -8.93 -2.97
C GLN A 64 -7.95 -9.24 -4.31
N GLN A 65 -7.76 -8.23 -5.16
CA GLN A 65 -7.11 -8.39 -6.46
C GLN A 65 -5.62 -8.73 -6.31
N ALA A 66 -4.90 -8.10 -5.38
CA ALA A 66 -3.51 -8.42 -5.07
C ALA A 66 -3.36 -9.89 -4.67
N LEU A 67 -4.21 -10.36 -3.76
CA LEU A 67 -4.21 -11.75 -3.31
C LEU A 67 -4.66 -12.74 -4.39
N LYS A 68 -5.40 -12.30 -5.40
CA LYS A 68 -5.71 -13.12 -6.58
C LYS A 68 -4.47 -13.35 -7.44
N TYR A 69 -3.60 -12.33 -7.59
CA TYR A 69 -2.37 -12.45 -8.36
C TYR A 69 -1.27 -13.20 -7.61
N ASN A 70 -1.19 -13.01 -6.29
CA ASN A 70 -0.34 -13.81 -5.43
C ASN A 70 -1.03 -14.06 -4.07
N PRO A 71 -1.55 -15.28 -3.83
CA PRO A 71 -2.23 -15.64 -2.58
C PRO A 71 -1.35 -15.57 -1.32
N GLN A 72 -0.02 -15.55 -1.48
CA GLN A 72 0.94 -15.46 -0.38
C GLN A 72 1.49 -14.04 -0.19
N ALA A 73 1.00 -13.07 -0.97
CA ALA A 73 1.52 -11.72 -0.90
C ALA A 73 1.20 -11.02 0.42
N PHE A 74 2.13 -10.18 0.85
CA PHE A 74 1.91 -9.24 1.93
C PHE A 74 1.30 -7.95 1.36
N VAL A 75 0.18 -7.48 1.92
CA VAL A 75 -0.47 -6.24 1.46
C VAL A 75 -0.38 -5.16 2.53
N ALA A 76 0.32 -4.07 2.23
CA ALA A 76 0.46 -2.90 3.09
C ALA A 76 -0.40 -1.74 2.58
N ILE A 77 -1.16 -1.10 3.47
CA ILE A 77 -1.95 0.09 3.16
C ILE A 77 -1.27 1.33 3.75
N VAL A 78 -1.05 2.34 2.91
CA VAL A 78 -0.42 3.63 3.27
C VAL A 78 -1.28 4.80 2.81
N GLY A 79 -0.90 6.01 3.22
CA GLY A 79 -1.56 7.26 2.82
C GLY A 79 -2.65 7.70 3.79
N CYS A 80 -3.45 8.70 3.40
CA CYS A 80 -4.40 9.34 4.31
C CYS A 80 -5.44 8.36 4.87
N TYR A 81 -5.83 7.32 4.14
CA TYR A 81 -6.78 6.34 4.68
C TYR A 81 -6.18 5.58 5.87
N ALA A 82 -4.92 5.12 5.74
CA ALA A 82 -4.19 4.45 6.80
C ALA A 82 -4.05 5.34 8.05
N GLN A 83 -3.97 6.66 7.87
CA GLN A 83 -3.92 7.62 8.98
C GLN A 83 -5.28 7.84 9.63
N LEU A 84 -6.33 8.02 8.83
CA LEU A 84 -7.64 8.46 9.32
C LEU A 84 -8.48 7.32 9.89
N LYS A 85 -8.34 6.12 9.35
CA LYS A 85 -9.18 4.97 9.70
C LYS A 85 -8.36 3.66 9.81
N PRO A 86 -7.29 3.63 10.62
CA PRO A 86 -6.40 2.48 10.69
C PRO A 86 -7.10 1.21 11.18
N GLN A 87 -8.02 1.31 12.14
CA GLN A 87 -8.76 0.14 12.65
C GLN A 87 -9.66 -0.47 11.57
N GLU A 88 -10.39 0.36 10.82
CA GLU A 88 -11.26 -0.12 9.73
C GLU A 88 -10.45 -0.88 8.68
N ILE A 89 -9.26 -0.39 8.34
CA ILE A 89 -8.39 -1.04 7.36
C ILE A 89 -7.81 -2.34 7.90
N ALA A 90 -7.42 -2.38 9.16
CA ALA A 90 -6.87 -3.58 9.80
C ALA A 90 -7.87 -4.74 9.83
N GLU A 91 -9.17 -4.44 9.81
CA GLU A 91 -10.25 -5.44 9.72
C GLU A 91 -10.47 -5.98 8.30
N ILE A 92 -9.85 -5.39 7.27
CA ILE A 92 -9.98 -5.87 5.88
C ILE A 92 -9.24 -7.22 5.75
N PRO A 93 -9.93 -8.32 5.37
CA PRO A 93 -9.27 -9.59 5.16
C PRO A 93 -8.19 -9.49 4.08
N GLY A 94 -6.97 -9.90 4.43
CA GLY A 94 -5.82 -9.88 3.52
C GLY A 94 -4.88 -8.69 3.68
N VAL A 95 -5.22 -7.69 4.50
CA VAL A 95 -4.28 -6.64 4.89
C VAL A 95 -3.26 -7.20 5.88
N GLY A 96 -1.98 -7.05 5.56
CA GLY A 96 -0.86 -7.46 6.41
C GLY A 96 -0.32 -6.34 7.29
N ALA A 97 -0.39 -5.09 6.82
CA ALA A 97 -0.02 -3.91 7.62
C ALA A 97 -0.80 -2.66 7.22
N VAL A 98 -1.00 -1.79 8.21
CA VAL A 98 -1.52 -0.43 8.04
C VAL A 98 -0.47 0.54 8.53
N LEU A 99 0.01 1.39 7.64
CA LEU A 99 1.10 2.32 7.91
C LEU A 99 0.58 3.73 7.70
N GLY A 100 0.09 4.33 8.79
CA GLY A 100 -0.16 5.77 8.85
C GLY A 100 1.16 6.53 8.85
N VAL A 101 1.16 7.75 8.31
CA VAL A 101 2.28 8.67 8.53
C VAL A 101 2.15 9.15 9.97
N ALA A 102 2.94 8.59 10.89
CA ALA A 102 3.30 9.36 12.07
C ALA A 102 3.95 10.63 11.51
N ALA A 103 3.33 11.79 11.79
CA ALA A 103 3.99 13.07 11.58
C ALA A 103 5.41 12.97 12.12
N HIS A 104 6.34 13.73 11.54
CA HIS A 104 7.67 13.93 12.11
C HIS A 104 7.57 14.31 13.60
N ASP A 105 7.53 13.33 14.48
CA ASP A 105 8.06 13.46 15.82
C ASP A 105 9.53 13.14 15.67
N GLY A 106 10.33 14.17 15.96
CA GLY A 106 11.77 14.11 15.90
C GLY A 106 12.28 12.88 16.63
N TYR A 107 13.27 12.25 16.01
CA TYR A 107 14.31 11.63 16.79
C TYR A 107 15.10 12.76 17.47
N GLU A 108 14.62 13.15 18.65
CA GLU A 108 15.42 13.48 19.84
C GLU A 108 14.83 12.72 21.04
#